data_AF-A0A7V5UKI6-F1
#
_entry.id   AF-A0A7V5UKI6-F1
#
_cell.length_a   1.000
_cell.length_b   1.000
_cell.length_c   1.000
_cell.angle_alpha   90.00
_cell.angle_beta   90.00
_cell.angle_gamma   90.00
#
_symmetry.space_group_name_H-M   'P 1'
#
loop_
_entity.id
_entity.type
_entity.pdbx_description
1 polymer ?
#
loop_
_entity_poly.entity_id
_entity_poly.type
_entity_poly.pdbx_seq_one_letter_code
_entity_poly.pdbx_strand_id
1 'polypeptide(L)'
;VLPDYHLPRGEVAHTRHYMPNGSFHSKQKNLEATDKVLDTFVRVRPDSVLLIRFPVELDDPELSLLERLLDGLSYFGRAESWCEAFLWRDVVPEDGWTCCVENSQSNSDGGDQVALLAAQPTNEYTRWREMHLQKAMKVEEARRGKQLTPTQRKKVTATLPEDLIGCLTVQTSELQKQGWNQPPGSRNVLYLRPAGVLEPRPIVRRRGHGQRTYEAALLALSSDSVRGNRLPRMVRTVRQMEFIHQAVCGIVRKLPGGADCSVLTGKDSDGRPLRTAHQHAHFFPLDLDRDQRIDHVLIYAPGGLDPVAQRAITRLRRTWTKDKHDVEIFVTCAGFGDLDLFRRQLTDANGHPLAIIPREPTRHWTSYTPYVPARFLKPRNGRYTLHDDVRRELSVRGLPEAVEVHSLLELEKDGKHELVDRQFFQFVRCRQKRKPQPPQPAVFGIRLELAEPVAGPIALGYASHFGLGLFAAMDSA
;
A
#
# COMPACT_ATOMS: atom_id res chain seq x y z
N VAL A 1 -20.90 -10.89 28.13
CA VAL A 1 -21.76 -10.19 27.15
C VAL A 1 -21.40 -10.70 25.76
N LEU A 2 -22.39 -10.97 24.91
CA LEU A 2 -22.17 -11.44 23.54
C LEU A 2 -22.45 -10.29 22.56
N PRO A 3 -21.62 -10.11 21.51
CA PRO A 3 -21.85 -9.10 20.49
C PRO A 3 -22.90 -9.53 19.47
N ASP A 4 -23.51 -8.56 18.79
CA ASP A 4 -24.21 -8.76 17.53
C ASP A 4 -23.32 -8.30 16.36
N TYR A 5 -23.52 -8.90 15.19
CA TYR A 5 -22.72 -8.60 14.00
C TYR A 5 -23.59 -8.16 12.82
N HIS A 6 -23.32 -7.01 12.21
CA HIS A 6 -23.93 -6.65 10.93
C HIS A 6 -22.93 -6.93 9.81
N LEU A 7 -23.17 -8.03 9.09
CA LEU A 7 -22.26 -8.54 8.09
C LEU A 7 -22.39 -7.76 6.77
N PRO A 8 -21.26 -7.36 6.14
CA PRO A 8 -21.30 -6.88 4.78
C PRO A 8 -21.69 -8.03 3.86
N ARG A 9 -22.32 -7.71 2.73
CA ARG A 9 -22.59 -8.73 1.71
C ARG A 9 -21.27 -9.28 1.15
N GLY A 10 -21.19 -10.59 1.06
CA GLY A 10 -20.02 -11.30 0.58
C GLY A 10 -20.37 -12.36 -0.45
N GLU A 11 -19.37 -12.78 -1.21
CA GLU A 11 -19.50 -13.92 -2.13
C GLU A 11 -18.51 -15.01 -1.69
N VAL A 12 -19.01 -16.23 -1.53
CA VAL A 12 -18.15 -17.38 -1.26
C VAL A 12 -17.29 -17.66 -2.50
N ALA A 13 -15.99 -17.73 -2.29
CA ALA A 13 -15.01 -18.02 -3.33
C ALA A 13 -13.95 -18.98 -2.79
N HIS A 14 -13.18 -19.58 -3.70
CA HIS A 14 -12.06 -20.43 -3.34
C HIS A 14 -10.95 -20.33 -4.38
N THR A 15 -9.71 -20.49 -3.93
CA THR A 15 -8.59 -20.81 -4.82
C THR A 15 -8.36 -22.32 -4.84
N ARG A 16 -7.69 -22.80 -5.89
CA ARG A 16 -7.35 -24.22 -6.06
C ARG A 16 -5.85 -24.30 -6.25
N HIS A 17 -5.19 -24.99 -5.34
CA HIS A 17 -3.75 -25.19 -5.38
C HIS A 17 -3.45 -26.69 -5.42
N TYR A 18 -2.41 -27.07 -6.16
CA TYR A 18 -1.84 -28.41 -6.11
C TYR A 18 -0.60 -28.32 -5.21
N MET A 19 -0.77 -28.66 -3.93
CA MET A 19 0.31 -28.56 -2.95
C MET A 19 1.13 -29.84 -2.95
N PRO A 20 2.45 -29.76 -3.03
CA PRO A 20 3.29 -30.94 -2.89
C PRO A 20 3.09 -31.58 -1.52
N ASN A 21 2.93 -32.91 -1.49
CA ASN A 21 2.63 -33.64 -0.26
C ASN A 21 3.86 -34.39 0.31
N GLY A 22 5.06 -34.09 -0.21
CA GLY A 22 6.31 -34.69 0.25
C GLY A 22 6.51 -36.15 -0.18
N SER A 23 5.67 -36.67 -1.08
CA SER A 23 5.83 -37.99 -1.69
C SER A 23 6.09 -37.87 -3.19
N PHE A 24 6.67 -38.92 -3.81
CA PHE A 24 6.86 -38.94 -5.27
C PHE A 24 5.70 -39.62 -5.99
N HIS A 25 5.41 -39.15 -7.19
CA HIS A 25 4.34 -39.68 -8.02
C HIS A 25 4.61 -41.15 -8.40
N SER A 26 3.66 -42.04 -8.08
CA SER A 26 3.82 -43.50 -8.23
C SER A 26 4.13 -43.98 -9.65
N LYS A 27 3.71 -43.23 -10.67
CA LYS A 27 3.92 -43.55 -12.10
C LYS A 27 5.01 -42.73 -12.79
N GLN A 28 5.52 -41.67 -12.17
CA GLN A 28 6.48 -40.75 -12.80
C GLN A 28 7.65 -40.51 -11.85
N LYS A 29 8.80 -41.11 -12.16
CA LYS A 29 10.05 -40.90 -11.41
C LYS A 29 10.41 -39.41 -11.42
N ASN A 30 10.81 -38.90 -10.26
CA ASN A 30 11.25 -37.52 -10.03
C ASN A 30 10.17 -36.42 -10.18
N LEU A 31 8.88 -36.77 -10.19
CA LEU A 31 7.80 -35.80 -10.03
C LEU A 31 7.23 -35.91 -8.62
N GLU A 32 7.17 -34.79 -7.89
CA GLU A 32 6.54 -34.74 -6.58
C GLU A 32 5.01 -34.88 -6.72
N ALA A 33 4.42 -35.75 -5.90
CA ALA A 33 2.98 -35.90 -5.84
C ALA A 33 2.37 -34.65 -5.20
N THR A 34 1.21 -34.25 -5.71
CA THR A 34 0.50 -33.07 -5.24
C THR A 34 -0.91 -33.44 -4.83
N ASP A 35 -1.37 -32.83 -3.73
CA ASP A 35 -2.75 -32.89 -3.30
C ASP A 35 -3.47 -31.59 -3.66
N LYS A 36 -4.71 -31.72 -4.11
CA LYS A 36 -5.54 -30.57 -4.44
C LYS A 36 -6.08 -29.96 -3.15
N VAL A 37 -5.57 -28.80 -2.79
CA VAL A 37 -6.02 -27.99 -1.67
C VAL A 37 -7.01 -26.93 -2.16
N LEU A 38 -8.15 -26.83 -1.49
CA LEU A 38 -9.14 -25.78 -1.65
C LEU A 38 -8.99 -24.81 -0.48
N ASP A 39 -8.69 -23.55 -0.77
CA ASP A 39 -8.68 -22.50 0.24
C ASP A 39 -9.88 -21.59 0.01
N THR A 40 -10.86 -21.68 0.92
CA THR A 40 -12.15 -21.01 0.81
C THR A 40 -12.13 -19.69 1.56
N PHE A 41 -12.64 -18.62 0.93
CA PHE A 41 -12.72 -17.29 1.51
C PHE A 41 -14.02 -16.60 1.10
N VAL A 42 -14.39 -15.56 1.83
CA VAL A 42 -15.50 -14.68 1.46
C VAL A 42 -14.92 -13.42 0.84
N ARG A 43 -15.30 -13.13 -0.40
CA ARG A 43 -14.97 -11.87 -1.06
C ARG A 43 -16.01 -10.82 -0.70
N VAL A 44 -15.60 -9.83 0.07
CA VAL A 44 -16.39 -8.63 0.39
C VAL A 44 -16.02 -7.49 -0.57
N ARG A 45 -16.86 -6.45 -0.64
CA ARG A 45 -16.52 -5.25 -1.41
C ARG A 45 -15.52 -4.39 -0.62
N PRO A 46 -14.58 -3.69 -1.27
CA PRO A 46 -13.61 -2.84 -0.56
C PRO A 46 -14.24 -1.71 0.26
N ASP A 47 -15.45 -1.27 -0.11
CA ASP A 47 -16.20 -0.18 0.53
C ASP A 47 -17.21 -0.65 1.58
N SER A 48 -17.28 -1.96 1.84
CA SER A 48 -18.26 -2.52 2.79
C SER A 48 -17.63 -2.77 4.17
N VAL A 49 -18.39 -2.43 5.22
CA VAL A 49 -17.94 -2.45 6.61
C VAL A 49 -18.67 -3.56 7.38
N LEU A 50 -17.94 -4.27 8.25
CA LEU A 50 -18.48 -5.17 9.26
C LEU A 50 -18.71 -4.38 10.54
N LEU A 51 -19.95 -4.33 11.04
CA LEU A 51 -20.23 -3.70 12.31
C LEU A 51 -20.33 -4.75 13.40
N ILE A 52 -19.74 -4.45 14.56
CA ILE A 52 -19.80 -5.29 15.77
C ILE A 52 -20.38 -4.42 16.87
N ARG A 53 -21.46 -4.87 17.50
CA ARG A 53 -22.12 -4.14 18.58
C ARG A 53 -22.14 -4.99 19.83
N PHE A 54 -21.66 -4.43 20.94
CA PHE A 54 -21.82 -5.03 22.26
C PHE A 54 -22.93 -4.28 23.01
N PRO A 55 -23.87 -4.97 23.69
CA PRO A 55 -24.88 -4.33 24.53
C PRO A 55 -24.26 -3.95 25.87
N VAL A 56 -23.34 -2.98 25.85
CA VAL A 56 -22.66 -2.41 27.02
C VAL A 56 -22.46 -0.92 26.80
N GLU A 57 -22.67 -0.13 27.85
CA GLU A 57 -22.32 1.28 27.87
C GLU A 57 -20.90 1.40 28.45
N LEU A 58 -20.05 2.19 27.79
CA LEU A 58 -18.67 2.41 28.19
C LEU A 58 -18.50 3.88 28.62
N ASP A 59 -17.70 4.11 29.63
CA ASP A 59 -17.30 5.46 30.03
C ASP A 59 -16.16 6.03 29.14
N ASP A 60 -15.83 7.32 29.30
CA ASP A 60 -14.80 7.98 28.48
C ASP A 60 -13.41 7.32 28.57
N PRO A 61 -12.92 6.91 29.76
CA PRO A 61 -11.69 6.11 29.88
C PRO A 61 -11.75 4.78 29.13
N GLU A 62 -12.85 4.03 29.24
CA GLU A 62 -13.04 2.73 28.57
C GLU A 62 -13.11 2.88 27.05
N LEU A 63 -13.81 3.89 26.55
CA LEU A 63 -13.86 4.23 25.12
C LEU A 63 -12.46 4.55 24.58
N SER A 64 -11.69 5.36 25.32
CA SER A 64 -10.32 5.72 24.94
C SER A 64 -9.39 4.50 24.89
N LEU A 65 -9.57 3.53 25.80
CA LEU A 65 -8.83 2.27 25.78
C LEU A 65 -9.25 1.40 24.59
N LEU A 66 -10.55 1.33 24.31
CA LEU A 66 -11.08 0.58 23.17
C LEU A 66 -10.53 1.11 21.85
N GLU A 67 -10.52 2.43 21.63
CA GLU A 67 -9.92 3.04 20.43
C GLU A 67 -8.46 2.59 20.22
N ARG A 68 -7.64 2.58 21.28
CA ARG A 68 -6.24 2.11 21.20
C ARG A 68 -6.11 0.62 20.88
N LEU A 69 -7.02 -0.21 21.39
CA LEU A 69 -7.03 -1.64 21.09
C LEU A 69 -7.44 -1.90 19.63
N LEU A 70 -8.38 -1.11 19.10
CA LEU A 70 -8.82 -1.21 17.70
C LEU A 70 -7.70 -0.79 16.73
N ASP A 71 -6.94 0.26 17.04
CA ASP A 71 -5.76 0.68 16.26
C ASP A 71 -4.69 -0.42 16.13
N GLY A 72 -4.58 -1.29 17.14
CA GLY A 72 -3.65 -2.42 17.14
C GLY A 72 -4.15 -3.66 16.38
N LEU A 73 -5.43 -3.70 16.01
CA LEU A 73 -6.07 -4.87 15.40
C LEU A 73 -5.84 -4.89 13.88
N SER A 74 -4.87 -5.68 13.43
CA SER A 74 -4.48 -5.76 12.02
C SER A 74 -5.11 -6.94 11.25
N TYR A 75 -5.65 -7.96 11.92
CA TYR A 75 -6.32 -9.09 11.28
C TYR A 75 -7.25 -9.88 12.20
N PHE A 76 -8.24 -10.57 11.62
CA PHE A 76 -9.16 -11.48 12.33
C PHE A 76 -8.62 -12.92 12.38
N GLY A 77 -7.71 -13.21 13.32
CA GLY A 77 -7.28 -14.58 13.68
C GLY A 77 -6.44 -15.35 12.64
N ARG A 78 -6.58 -15.07 11.34
CA ARG A 78 -5.69 -15.52 10.26
C ARG A 78 -4.94 -14.32 9.69
N ALA A 79 -3.65 -14.50 9.40
CA ALA A 79 -2.79 -13.47 8.81
C ALA A 79 -3.25 -12.96 7.42
N GLU A 80 -4.28 -13.58 6.84
CA GLU A 80 -4.84 -13.29 5.52
C GLU A 80 -6.13 -12.47 5.60
N SER A 81 -6.66 -12.28 6.82
CA SER A 81 -7.91 -11.57 7.10
C SER A 81 -7.63 -10.17 7.63
N TRP A 82 -6.93 -9.37 6.84
CA TRP A 82 -6.52 -8.01 7.23
C TRP A 82 -7.73 -7.12 7.51
N CYS A 83 -7.62 -6.32 8.56
CA CYS A 83 -8.64 -5.35 8.92
C CYS A 83 -8.04 -4.03 9.38
N GLU A 84 -8.84 -2.98 9.24
CA GLU A 84 -8.71 -1.72 9.97
C GLU A 84 -10.00 -1.62 10.81
N ALA A 85 -9.87 -1.31 12.09
CA ALA A 85 -10.99 -1.26 13.01
C ALA A 85 -11.05 0.11 13.71
N PHE A 86 -12.25 0.64 13.88
CA PHE A 86 -12.49 1.95 14.48
C PHE A 86 -13.88 2.02 15.11
N LEU A 87 -14.11 2.99 15.98
CA LEU A 87 -15.44 3.24 16.54
C LEU A 87 -16.37 3.81 15.46
N TRP A 88 -17.49 3.13 15.23
CA TRP A 88 -18.51 3.56 14.28
C TRP A 88 -19.33 4.72 14.86
N ARG A 89 -19.28 5.89 14.21
CA ARG A 89 -20.01 7.10 14.62
C ARG A 89 -21.15 7.48 13.68
N ASP A 90 -21.29 6.76 12.57
CA ASP A 90 -22.34 6.97 11.58
C ASP A 90 -23.64 6.24 11.98
N VAL A 91 -24.66 6.38 11.13
CA VAL A 91 -25.96 5.71 11.30
C VAL A 91 -25.77 4.19 11.43
N VAL A 92 -26.36 3.64 12.48
CA VAL A 92 -26.37 2.19 12.76
C VAL A 92 -27.58 1.57 12.06
N PRO A 93 -27.42 0.49 11.29
CA PRO A 93 -28.57 -0.23 10.71
C PRO A 93 -29.52 -0.72 11.79
N GLU A 94 -30.82 -0.56 11.60
CA GLU A 94 -31.84 -1.06 12.53
C GLU A 94 -31.99 -2.59 12.40
N ASP A 95 -31.94 -3.10 11.17
CA ASP A 95 -32.19 -4.51 10.83
C ASP A 95 -30.95 -5.21 10.24
N GLY A 96 -31.05 -6.53 10.03
CA GLY A 96 -30.02 -7.32 9.35
C GLY A 96 -28.85 -7.77 10.24
N TRP A 97 -29.02 -7.68 11.56
CA TRP A 97 -28.03 -8.15 12.53
C TRP A 97 -28.03 -9.67 12.63
N THR A 98 -26.82 -10.22 12.71
CA THR A 98 -26.53 -11.59 13.10
C THR A 98 -26.43 -11.63 14.61
N CYS A 99 -27.47 -12.17 15.24
CA CYS A 99 -27.63 -12.16 16.70
C CYS A 99 -27.45 -13.57 17.27
N CYS A 100 -27.07 -13.63 18.55
CA CYS A 100 -27.02 -14.89 19.30
C CYS A 100 -28.41 -15.54 19.36
N VAL A 101 -28.51 -16.85 19.11
CA VAL A 101 -29.76 -17.61 19.20
C VAL A 101 -30.36 -17.55 20.61
N GLU A 102 -29.53 -17.52 21.66
CA GLU A 102 -29.98 -17.37 23.06
C GLU A 102 -30.71 -16.04 23.30
N ASN A 103 -30.41 -15.00 22.50
CA ASN A 103 -31.00 -13.67 22.60
C ASN A 103 -32.12 -13.44 21.58
N SER A 104 -32.30 -14.33 20.60
CA SER A 104 -33.30 -14.18 19.54
C SER A 104 -34.65 -14.73 19.99
N GLN A 105 -35.63 -13.85 20.21
CA GLN A 105 -37.01 -14.26 20.52
C GLN A 105 -37.75 -14.85 19.31
N SER A 106 -37.19 -14.76 18.10
CA SER A 106 -37.81 -15.23 16.85
C SER A 106 -37.00 -16.36 16.23
N ASN A 107 -37.58 -17.55 16.21
CA ASN A 107 -36.99 -18.76 15.62
C ASN A 107 -37.47 -19.00 14.18
N SER A 108 -37.80 -17.94 13.43
CA SER A 108 -38.56 -18.11 12.17
C SER A 108 -38.32 -17.03 11.13
N ASP A 109 -37.11 -16.93 10.60
CA ASP A 109 -36.91 -16.35 9.26
C ASP A 109 -35.60 -16.83 8.64
N GLY A 110 -35.63 -18.05 8.06
CA GLY A 110 -34.74 -18.55 7.00
C GLY A 110 -33.21 -18.47 7.15
N GLY A 111 -32.67 -17.98 8.27
CA GLY A 111 -31.24 -17.72 8.46
C GLY A 111 -30.40 -18.97 8.72
N ASP A 112 -29.12 -18.88 8.42
CA ASP A 112 -28.16 -19.94 8.66
C ASP A 112 -27.66 -19.88 10.12
N GLN A 113 -27.61 -21.02 10.80
CA GLN A 113 -26.97 -21.11 12.11
C GLN A 113 -25.45 -21.25 11.96
N VAL A 114 -24.70 -20.38 12.64
CA VAL A 114 -23.24 -20.37 12.65
C VAL A 114 -22.75 -20.51 14.08
N ALA A 115 -21.89 -21.51 14.34
CA ALA A 115 -21.25 -21.67 15.64
C ALA A 115 -20.01 -20.76 15.72
N LEU A 116 -19.97 -19.89 16.72
CA LEU A 116 -18.83 -19.05 17.04
C LEU A 116 -18.29 -19.39 18.43
N LEU A 117 -16.98 -19.27 18.60
CA LEU A 117 -16.33 -19.39 19.90
C LEU A 117 -16.50 -18.07 20.66
N ALA A 118 -16.98 -18.14 21.91
CA ALA A 118 -17.10 -16.97 22.79
C ALA A 118 -16.53 -17.28 24.17
N ALA A 119 -16.17 -16.24 24.93
CA ALA A 119 -15.78 -16.39 26.33
C ALA A 119 -16.96 -16.89 27.17
N GLN A 120 -16.67 -17.77 28.12
CA GLN A 120 -17.61 -18.15 29.17
C GLN A 120 -17.87 -16.97 30.11
N PRO A 121 -19.06 -16.89 30.73
CA PRO A 121 -19.29 -15.99 31.86
C PRO A 121 -18.26 -16.21 32.98
N THR A 122 -17.77 -15.12 33.60
CA THR A 122 -16.70 -15.16 34.62
C THR A 122 -17.02 -16.08 35.80
N ASN A 123 -18.28 -16.08 36.23
CA ASN A 123 -18.77 -16.93 37.31
C ASN A 123 -18.76 -18.43 36.92
N GLU A 124 -19.15 -18.76 35.69
CA GLU A 124 -19.10 -20.13 35.17
C GLU A 124 -17.66 -20.61 35.04
N TYR A 125 -16.77 -19.77 34.51
CA TYR A 125 -15.35 -20.10 34.40
C TYR A 125 -14.72 -20.35 35.78
N THR A 126 -15.00 -19.51 36.76
CA THR A 126 -14.47 -19.66 38.13
C THR A 126 -14.90 -21.00 38.74
N ARG A 127 -16.19 -21.35 38.63
CA ARG A 127 -16.73 -22.64 39.10
C ARG A 127 -16.11 -23.82 38.35
N TRP A 128 -16.00 -23.70 37.03
CA TRP A 128 -15.39 -24.72 36.18
C TRP A 128 -13.93 -24.96 36.56
N ARG A 129 -13.16 -23.88 36.72
CA ARG A 129 -11.74 -23.91 37.10
C ARG A 129 -11.55 -24.59 38.45
N GLU A 130 -12.35 -24.24 39.45
CA GLU A 130 -12.27 -24.84 40.79
C GLU A 130 -12.53 -26.35 40.73
N MET A 131 -13.59 -26.78 40.03
CA MET A 131 -13.88 -28.21 39.85
C MET A 131 -12.75 -28.95 39.12
N HIS A 132 -12.18 -28.34 38.08
CA HIS A 132 -11.09 -28.95 37.31
C HIS A 132 -9.78 -29.02 38.11
N LEU A 133 -9.45 -27.99 38.89
CA LEU A 133 -8.31 -28.01 39.80
C LEU A 133 -8.45 -29.11 40.87
N GLN A 134 -9.62 -29.24 41.48
CA GLN A 134 -9.89 -30.30 42.46
C GLN A 134 -9.72 -31.70 41.85
N LYS A 135 -10.23 -31.92 40.62
CA LYS A 135 -10.04 -33.19 39.90
C LYS A 135 -8.57 -33.43 39.57
N ALA A 136 -7.85 -32.43 39.05
CA ALA A 136 -6.44 -32.55 38.71
C ALA A 136 -5.57 -32.85 39.94
N MET A 137 -5.85 -32.19 41.08
CA MET A 137 -5.17 -32.47 42.34
C MET A 137 -5.41 -33.91 42.80
N LYS A 138 -6.67 -34.40 42.78
CA LYS A 138 -6.99 -35.78 43.16
C LYS A 138 -6.30 -36.81 42.27
N VAL A 139 -6.21 -36.58 40.96
CA VAL A 139 -5.52 -37.48 40.03
C VAL A 139 -4.03 -37.56 40.34
N GLU A 140 -3.38 -36.44 40.61
CA GLU A 140 -1.96 -36.45 40.96
C GLU A 140 -1.67 -37.00 42.36
N GLU A 141 -2.55 -36.79 43.34
CA GLU A 141 -2.47 -37.45 44.65
C GLU A 141 -2.62 -38.97 44.51
N ALA A 142 -3.58 -39.43 43.71
CA ALA A 142 -3.77 -40.86 43.43
C ALA A 142 -2.57 -41.48 42.69
N ARG A 143 -2.00 -40.77 41.72
CA ARG A 143 -0.80 -41.21 40.98
C ARG A 143 0.42 -41.36 41.88
N ARG A 144 0.53 -40.53 42.93
CA ARG A 144 1.69 -40.51 43.83
C ARG A 144 1.48 -41.31 45.12
N GLY A 145 0.24 -41.66 45.46
CA GLY A 145 -0.13 -42.36 46.70
C GLY A 145 0.09 -41.56 47.98
N LYS A 146 0.30 -40.23 47.88
CA LYS A 146 0.53 -39.30 49.01
C LYS A 146 -0.06 -37.93 48.68
N GLN A 147 -0.37 -37.14 49.72
CA GLN A 147 -0.83 -35.76 49.55
C GLN A 147 0.22 -34.89 48.84
N LEU A 148 -0.24 -33.98 47.99
CA LEU A 148 0.63 -33.07 47.22
C LEU A 148 1.35 -32.06 48.14
N THR A 149 2.66 -31.89 47.93
CA THR A 149 3.43 -30.82 48.60
C THR A 149 3.02 -29.43 48.09
N PRO A 150 3.28 -28.34 48.84
CA PRO A 150 2.91 -26.98 48.41
C PRO A 150 3.45 -26.60 47.03
N THR A 151 4.68 -26.99 46.73
CA THR A 151 5.32 -26.75 45.42
C THR A 151 4.65 -27.53 44.28
N GLN A 152 4.17 -28.74 44.57
CA GLN A 152 3.45 -29.57 43.59
C GLN A 152 2.04 -29.05 43.35
N ARG A 153 1.33 -28.60 44.39
CA ARG A 153 0.03 -27.93 44.23
C ARG A 153 0.15 -26.70 43.35
N LYS A 154 1.17 -25.87 43.57
CA LYS A 154 1.42 -24.68 42.74
C LYS A 154 1.64 -25.02 41.26
N LYS A 155 2.33 -26.13 40.95
CA LYS A 155 2.49 -26.60 39.56
C LYS A 155 1.17 -27.01 38.92
N VAL A 156 0.31 -27.73 39.64
CA VAL A 156 -1.01 -28.13 39.15
C VAL A 156 -1.93 -26.92 38.96
N THR A 157 -1.85 -25.92 39.84
CA THR A 157 -2.60 -24.68 39.69
C THR A 157 -2.14 -23.86 38.48
N ALA A 158 -0.84 -23.81 38.20
CA ALA A 158 -0.28 -23.08 37.07
C ALA A 158 -0.69 -23.64 35.69
N THR A 159 -1.13 -24.90 35.62
CA THR A 159 -1.64 -25.51 34.38
C THR A 159 -2.96 -24.92 33.91
N LEU A 160 -3.74 -24.27 34.79
CA LEU A 160 -4.99 -23.59 34.42
C LEU A 160 -4.83 -22.07 34.58
N PRO A 161 -5.23 -21.27 33.57
CA PRO A 161 -5.22 -19.81 33.69
C PRO A 161 -6.00 -19.34 34.91
N GLU A 162 -5.61 -18.20 35.50
CA GLU A 162 -6.24 -17.69 36.72
C GLU A 162 -7.63 -17.12 36.44
N ASP A 163 -7.77 -16.38 35.34
CA ASP A 163 -8.97 -15.69 34.92
C ASP A 163 -9.15 -15.73 33.38
N LEU A 164 -10.21 -15.08 32.90
CA LEU A 164 -10.52 -15.03 31.46
C LEU A 164 -9.47 -14.26 30.66
N ILE A 165 -8.81 -13.24 31.24
CA ILE A 165 -7.72 -12.53 30.57
C ILE A 165 -6.51 -13.46 30.42
N GLY A 166 -6.19 -14.22 31.45
CA GLY A 166 -5.22 -15.32 31.40
C GLY A 166 -5.55 -16.28 30.26
N CYS A 167 -6.80 -16.70 30.11
CA CYS A 167 -7.23 -17.55 28.98
C CYS A 167 -6.97 -16.91 27.60
N LEU A 168 -7.20 -15.61 27.45
CA LEU A 168 -6.98 -14.89 26.17
C LEU A 168 -5.50 -14.74 25.80
N THR A 169 -4.60 -14.83 26.77
CA THR A 169 -3.15 -14.65 26.56
C THR A 169 -2.38 -15.96 26.43
N VAL A 170 -3.04 -17.12 26.55
CA VAL A 170 -2.38 -18.43 26.46
C VAL A 170 -1.91 -18.69 25.02
N GLN A 171 -0.66 -19.17 24.90
CA GLN A 171 -0.07 -19.54 23.62
C GLN A 171 -0.59 -20.91 23.14
N THR A 172 -0.84 -21.04 21.83
CA THR A 172 -1.30 -22.29 21.21
C THR A 172 -0.36 -23.47 21.48
N SER A 173 0.96 -23.22 21.54
CA SER A 173 1.96 -24.26 21.83
C SER A 173 1.82 -24.84 23.25
N GLU A 174 1.40 -24.02 24.22
CA GLU A 174 1.16 -24.47 25.59
C GLU A 174 -0.13 -25.28 25.67
N LEU A 175 -1.18 -24.83 24.99
CA LEU A 175 -2.45 -25.58 24.90
C LEU A 175 -2.25 -26.97 24.29
N GLN A 176 -1.47 -27.06 23.21
CA GLN A 176 -1.17 -28.34 22.55
C GLN A 176 -0.35 -29.28 23.45
N LYS A 177 0.67 -28.77 24.15
CA LYS A 177 1.47 -29.57 25.11
C LYS A 177 0.62 -30.18 26.21
N GLN A 178 -0.40 -29.43 26.66
CA GLN A 178 -1.33 -29.86 27.69
C GLN A 178 -2.51 -30.68 27.15
N GLY A 179 -2.60 -30.87 25.82
CA GLY A 179 -3.62 -31.69 25.18
C GLY A 179 -5.01 -31.05 25.14
N TRP A 180 -5.11 -29.72 25.16
CA TRP A 180 -6.40 -29.03 25.06
C TRP A 180 -6.95 -29.09 23.63
N ASN A 181 -8.16 -29.63 23.49
CA ASN A 181 -8.90 -29.63 22.22
C ASN A 181 -9.64 -28.30 21.96
N GLN A 182 -9.79 -27.48 23.00
CA GLN A 182 -10.49 -26.20 22.95
C GLN A 182 -9.83 -25.26 23.98
N PRO A 183 -9.67 -23.95 23.67
CA PRO A 183 -9.12 -23.00 24.63
C PRO A 183 -9.93 -22.96 25.95
N PRO A 184 -9.28 -22.94 27.12
CA PRO A 184 -9.97 -22.85 28.40
C PRO A 184 -10.78 -21.55 28.49
N GLY A 185 -11.92 -21.61 29.18
CA GLY A 185 -12.80 -20.44 29.32
C GLY A 185 -13.55 -20.05 28.04
N SER A 186 -13.58 -20.92 27.03
CA SER A 186 -14.37 -20.71 25.82
C SER A 186 -15.60 -21.62 25.77
N ARG A 187 -16.65 -21.18 25.08
CA ARG A 187 -17.87 -21.94 24.79
C ARG A 187 -18.30 -21.71 23.34
N ASN A 188 -18.96 -22.69 22.74
CA ASN A 188 -19.61 -22.53 21.44
C ASN A 188 -20.95 -21.83 21.64
N VAL A 189 -21.19 -20.79 20.86
CA VAL A 189 -22.43 -20.02 20.84
C VAL A 189 -22.97 -20.03 19.41
N LEU A 190 -24.27 -20.30 19.27
CA LEU A 190 -24.93 -20.29 17.97
C LEU A 190 -25.43 -18.88 17.65
N TYR A 191 -25.12 -18.42 16.45
CA TYR A 191 -25.61 -17.18 15.88
C TYR A 191 -26.53 -17.47 14.71
N LEU A 192 -27.58 -16.66 14.55
CA LEU A 192 -28.46 -16.72 13.39
C LEU A 192 -28.03 -15.66 12.38
N ARG A 193 -27.39 -16.09 11.30
CA ARG A 193 -26.99 -15.21 10.19
C ARG A 193 -28.15 -15.03 9.22
N PRO A 194 -28.52 -13.79 8.84
CA PRO A 194 -29.56 -13.56 7.84
C PRO A 194 -29.30 -14.30 6.52
N ALA A 195 -30.36 -14.85 5.93
CA ALA A 195 -30.28 -15.54 4.65
C ALA A 195 -29.79 -14.62 3.53
N GLY A 196 -29.09 -15.17 2.54
CA GLY A 196 -28.67 -14.41 1.35
C GLY A 196 -27.51 -13.42 1.54
N VAL A 197 -26.94 -13.30 2.74
CA VAL A 197 -25.75 -12.46 3.00
C VAL A 197 -24.54 -12.93 2.19
N LEU A 198 -24.40 -14.24 1.98
CA LEU A 198 -23.31 -14.87 1.24
C LEU A 198 -23.71 -15.48 -0.11
N GLU A 199 -24.95 -15.27 -0.56
CA GLU A 199 -25.43 -15.84 -1.81
C GLU A 199 -24.84 -15.12 -3.04
N PRO A 200 -24.36 -15.88 -4.04
CA PRO A 200 -23.86 -15.30 -5.28
C PRO A 200 -25.00 -14.67 -6.08
N ARG A 201 -24.99 -13.34 -6.24
CA ARG A 201 -25.92 -12.61 -7.11
C ARG A 201 -25.18 -12.00 -8.30
N PRO A 202 -25.82 -11.86 -9.48
CA PRO A 202 -25.21 -11.16 -10.60
C PRO A 202 -24.84 -9.74 -10.18
N ILE A 203 -23.59 -9.35 -10.48
CA ILE A 203 -23.04 -8.04 -10.12
C ILE A 203 -23.86 -6.95 -10.83
N VAL A 204 -24.85 -6.38 -10.14
CA VAL A 204 -25.39 -5.08 -10.51
C VAL A 204 -24.30 -4.09 -10.14
N ARG A 205 -23.54 -3.63 -11.14
CA ARG A 205 -22.62 -2.50 -10.98
C ARG A 205 -23.45 -1.26 -10.66
N ARG A 206 -23.82 -1.08 -9.39
CA ARG A 206 -24.16 0.25 -8.90
C ARG A 206 -22.93 1.12 -9.15
N ARG A 207 -23.12 2.21 -9.91
CA ARG A 207 -22.13 3.29 -10.02
C ARG A 207 -22.00 3.86 -8.61
N GLY A 208 -21.07 3.33 -7.84
CA GLY A 208 -20.85 3.75 -6.46
C GLY A 208 -20.51 5.24 -6.42
N HIS A 209 -21.03 5.91 -5.39
CA HIS A 209 -20.71 7.28 -5.01
C HIS A 209 -19.20 7.54 -5.09
N GLY A 210 -18.84 8.73 -5.61
CA GLY A 210 -17.51 9.35 -5.64
C GLY A 210 -16.31 8.39 -5.66
N GLN A 211 -15.92 7.88 -6.81
CA GLN A 211 -14.69 7.09 -6.90
C GLN A 211 -13.49 7.98 -6.52
N ARG A 212 -12.82 7.65 -5.40
CA ARG A 212 -11.68 8.41 -4.85
C ARG A 212 -10.57 8.53 -5.90
N THR A 213 -10.17 9.76 -6.20
CA THR A 213 -9.00 10.10 -7.01
C THR A 213 -7.78 10.24 -6.11
N TYR A 214 -6.60 9.78 -6.55
CA TYR A 214 -5.35 9.93 -5.80
C TYR A 214 -4.36 10.76 -6.58
N GLU A 215 -3.54 11.58 -5.94
CA GLU A 215 -2.54 12.38 -6.65
C GLU A 215 -1.33 11.56 -7.12
N ALA A 216 -1.00 10.47 -6.41
CA ALA A 216 0.22 9.72 -6.65
C ALA A 216 0.06 8.19 -6.54
N ALA A 217 0.97 7.49 -7.20
CA ALA A 217 1.15 6.04 -7.11
C ALA A 217 2.64 5.70 -7.09
N LEU A 218 3.02 4.71 -6.29
CA LEU A 218 4.39 4.21 -6.22
C LEU A 218 4.50 2.86 -6.92
N LEU A 219 5.46 2.75 -7.83
CA LEU A 219 5.84 1.50 -8.47
C LEU A 219 7.20 1.04 -7.94
N ALA A 220 7.32 -0.23 -7.58
CA ALA A 220 8.58 -0.90 -7.31
C ALA A 220 9.01 -1.70 -8.53
N LEU A 221 10.30 -1.63 -8.88
CA LEU A 221 10.93 -2.33 -9.98
C LEU A 221 11.83 -3.43 -9.45
N SER A 222 11.72 -4.63 -10.01
CA SER A 222 12.61 -5.74 -9.67
C SER A 222 13.01 -6.54 -10.90
N SER A 223 14.11 -7.29 -10.78
CA SER A 223 14.60 -8.23 -11.80
C SER A 223 14.77 -9.60 -11.16
N ASP A 224 14.64 -10.62 -11.98
CA ASP A 224 14.92 -12.04 -11.70
C ASP A 224 16.35 -12.37 -11.21
N SER A 225 17.27 -11.40 -11.14
CA SER A 225 18.66 -11.66 -10.75
C SER A 225 18.93 -11.30 -9.28
N VAL A 226 19.57 -12.23 -8.56
CA VAL A 226 19.99 -12.12 -7.14
C VAL A 226 20.89 -10.90 -6.85
N ARG A 227 21.48 -10.27 -7.87
CA ARG A 227 22.45 -9.17 -7.73
C ARG A 227 21.91 -7.77 -8.02
N GLY A 228 20.63 -7.57 -8.33
CA GLY A 228 20.04 -6.23 -8.63
C GLY A 228 20.60 -5.50 -9.87
N ASN A 229 21.70 -5.98 -10.45
CA ASN A 229 22.54 -5.31 -11.46
C ASN A 229 21.91 -5.09 -12.84
N ARG A 230 20.63 -5.43 -13.01
CA ARG A 230 19.89 -5.26 -14.28
C ARG A 230 18.92 -4.09 -14.25
N LEU A 231 18.72 -3.43 -13.10
CA LEU A 231 17.89 -2.23 -13.07
C LEU A 231 18.52 -1.10 -13.90
N PRO A 232 17.71 -0.29 -14.62
CA PRO A 232 18.21 0.78 -15.46
C PRO A 232 18.93 1.84 -14.62
N ARG A 233 20.10 2.29 -15.08
CA ARG A 233 20.80 3.43 -14.45
C ARG A 233 19.95 4.70 -14.53
N MET A 234 20.05 5.56 -13.51
CA MET A 234 19.35 6.85 -13.41
C MET A 234 19.54 7.72 -14.67
N VAL A 235 20.75 7.70 -15.26
CA VAL A 235 21.08 8.40 -16.51
C VAL A 235 20.20 8.02 -17.71
N ARG A 236 19.47 6.90 -17.66
CA ARG A 236 18.54 6.44 -18.71
C ARG A 236 17.07 6.75 -18.43
N THR A 237 16.77 7.58 -17.42
CA THR A 237 15.41 7.86 -16.96
C THR A 237 14.40 8.13 -18.08
N VAL A 238 14.72 9.02 -19.04
CA VAL A 238 13.80 9.37 -20.14
C VAL A 238 13.31 8.15 -20.91
N ARG A 239 14.21 7.22 -21.22
CA ARG A 239 13.87 6.00 -21.97
C ARG A 239 13.03 5.06 -21.12
N GLN A 240 13.40 4.91 -19.85
CA GLN A 240 12.72 4.00 -18.95
C GLN A 240 11.29 4.47 -18.64
N MET A 241 11.13 5.75 -18.30
CA MET A 241 9.83 6.35 -18.02
C MET A 241 8.94 6.35 -19.27
N GLU A 242 9.52 6.53 -20.47
CA GLU A 242 8.79 6.39 -21.72
C GLU A 242 8.29 4.95 -21.97
N PHE A 243 9.07 3.91 -21.63
CA PHE A 243 8.60 2.53 -21.74
C PHE A 243 7.47 2.23 -20.77
N ILE A 244 7.59 2.67 -19.51
CA ILE A 244 6.54 2.52 -18.51
C ILE A 244 5.27 3.25 -18.97
N HIS A 245 5.39 4.50 -19.42
CA HIS A 245 4.27 5.29 -19.95
C HIS A 245 3.59 4.60 -21.14
N GLN A 246 4.37 4.05 -22.08
CA GLN A 246 3.84 3.31 -23.23
C GLN A 246 3.10 2.03 -22.81
N ALA A 247 3.64 1.29 -21.84
CA ALA A 247 3.01 0.09 -21.31
C ALA A 247 1.68 0.43 -20.62
N VAL A 248 1.67 1.45 -19.77
CA VAL A 248 0.46 1.96 -19.11
C VAL A 248 -0.57 2.42 -20.14
N CYS A 249 -0.19 3.25 -21.12
CA CYS A 249 -1.09 3.68 -22.19
C CYS A 249 -1.65 2.49 -23.01
N GLY A 250 -0.86 1.44 -23.21
CA GLY A 250 -1.29 0.21 -23.88
C GLY A 250 -2.35 -0.56 -23.08
N ILE A 251 -2.29 -0.51 -21.76
CA ILE A 251 -3.31 -1.07 -20.86
C ILE A 251 -4.56 -0.19 -20.87
N VAL A 252 -4.39 1.13 -20.73
CA VAL A 252 -5.49 2.13 -20.75
C VAL A 252 -6.38 1.91 -21.97
N ARG A 253 -5.82 1.78 -23.17
CA ARG A 253 -6.60 1.56 -24.42
C ARG A 253 -7.46 0.29 -24.40
N LYS A 254 -7.14 -0.69 -23.57
CA LYS A 254 -7.89 -1.95 -23.43
C LYS A 254 -8.93 -1.90 -22.32
N LEU A 255 -8.94 -0.86 -21.50
CA LEU A 255 -9.89 -0.70 -20.40
C LEU A 255 -11.17 0.01 -20.87
N PRO A 256 -12.35 -0.36 -20.32
CA PRO A 256 -13.57 0.43 -20.48
C PRO A 256 -13.36 1.85 -19.92
N GLY A 257 -13.68 2.88 -20.70
CA GLY A 257 -13.44 4.29 -20.37
C GLY A 257 -11.99 4.75 -20.58
N GLY A 258 -11.14 3.92 -21.21
CA GLY A 258 -9.73 4.25 -21.44
C GLY A 258 -9.48 5.38 -22.45
N ALA A 259 -10.42 5.63 -23.36
CA ALA A 259 -10.29 6.70 -24.36
C ALA A 259 -10.23 8.09 -23.70
N ASP A 260 -10.90 8.24 -22.55
CA ASP A 260 -11.04 9.51 -21.84
C ASP A 260 -9.98 9.70 -20.73
N CYS A 261 -9.05 8.75 -20.57
CA CYS A 261 -8.02 8.83 -19.52
C CYS A 261 -6.88 9.78 -19.93
N SER A 262 -7.20 11.07 -19.92
CA SER A 262 -6.30 12.16 -20.28
C SER A 262 -5.13 12.31 -19.30
N VAL A 263 -5.35 11.99 -18.02
CA VAL A 263 -4.34 12.09 -16.96
C VAL A 263 -3.11 11.20 -17.21
N LEU A 264 -3.27 10.00 -17.77
CA LEU A 264 -2.14 9.13 -18.11
C LEU A 264 -1.64 9.32 -19.53
N THR A 265 -2.54 9.60 -20.47
CA THR A 265 -2.16 9.71 -21.89
C THR A 265 -1.51 11.06 -22.23
N GLY A 266 -1.77 12.09 -21.42
CA GLY A 266 -1.35 13.47 -21.69
C GLY A 266 -2.07 14.07 -22.90
N LYS A 267 -3.22 13.53 -23.28
CA LYS A 267 -3.99 13.92 -24.47
C LYS A 267 -5.46 14.18 -24.15
N ASP A 268 -6.06 15.09 -24.90
CA ASP A 268 -7.51 15.30 -24.89
C ASP A 268 -8.25 14.20 -25.67
N SER A 269 -9.59 14.29 -25.69
CA SER A 269 -10.48 13.37 -26.41
C SER A 269 -10.20 13.32 -27.93
N ASP A 270 -9.66 14.40 -28.49
CA ASP A 270 -9.27 14.49 -29.91
C ASP A 270 -7.86 13.95 -30.18
N GLY A 271 -7.18 13.45 -29.13
CA GLY A 271 -5.83 12.89 -29.22
C GLY A 271 -4.71 13.93 -29.32
N ARG A 272 -5.02 15.22 -29.10
CA ARG A 272 -4.07 16.32 -29.10
C ARG A 272 -3.42 16.46 -27.71
N PRO A 273 -2.17 16.95 -27.61
CA PRO A 273 -1.52 17.16 -26.32
C PRO A 273 -2.31 18.12 -25.43
N LEU A 274 -2.48 17.76 -24.15
CA LEU A 274 -3.16 18.60 -23.17
C LEU A 274 -2.43 19.95 -23.00
N ARG A 275 -3.22 21.00 -22.85
CA ARG A 275 -2.75 22.35 -22.51
C ARG A 275 -2.98 22.70 -21.03
N THR A 276 -3.44 21.73 -20.24
CA THR A 276 -3.79 21.87 -18.82
C THR A 276 -2.53 21.89 -17.95
N ALA A 277 -1.79 23.01 -17.94
CA ALA A 277 -0.77 23.39 -16.94
C ALA A 277 0.11 22.24 -16.36
N HIS A 278 0.45 21.22 -17.17
CA HIS A 278 1.15 20.00 -16.75
C HIS A 278 0.49 19.21 -15.59
N GLN A 279 -0.84 19.22 -15.49
CA GLN A 279 -1.60 18.49 -14.46
C GLN A 279 -1.72 16.97 -14.71
N HIS A 280 -1.21 16.47 -15.84
CA HIS A 280 -1.18 15.04 -16.16
C HIS A 280 0.07 14.35 -15.61
N ALA A 281 0.09 13.02 -15.65
CA ALA A 281 1.07 12.19 -14.96
C ALA A 281 2.53 12.52 -15.33
N HIS A 282 3.34 12.69 -14.28
CA HIS A 282 4.79 12.73 -14.28
C HIS A 282 5.31 11.41 -13.73
N PHE A 283 6.31 10.84 -14.40
CA PHE A 283 6.95 9.59 -14.00
C PHE A 283 8.33 9.94 -13.45
N PHE A 284 8.44 10.04 -12.13
CA PHE A 284 9.68 10.41 -11.46
C PHE A 284 10.49 9.17 -11.11
N PRO A 285 11.74 9.05 -11.61
CA PRO A 285 12.62 7.96 -11.23
C PRO A 285 13.07 8.15 -9.78
N LEU A 286 13.13 7.07 -9.03
CA LEU A 286 13.65 7.04 -7.68
C LEU A 286 14.78 6.00 -7.59
N ASP A 287 15.74 6.33 -6.73
CA ASP A 287 16.89 5.50 -6.34
C ASP A 287 16.88 5.47 -4.81
N LEU A 288 16.04 4.58 -4.25
CA LEU A 288 15.84 4.49 -2.81
C LEU A 288 17.01 3.77 -2.13
N ASP A 289 17.64 2.81 -2.80
CA ASP A 289 18.80 2.08 -2.30
C ASP A 289 20.15 2.80 -2.53
N ARG A 290 20.15 3.91 -3.27
CA ARG A 290 21.28 4.80 -3.55
C ARG A 290 22.38 4.14 -4.39
N ASP A 291 22.03 3.21 -5.28
CA ASP A 291 22.97 2.50 -6.17
C ASP A 291 23.12 3.14 -7.57
N GLN A 292 22.49 4.31 -7.79
CA GLN A 292 22.39 5.04 -9.07
C GLN A 292 21.54 4.33 -10.13
N ARG A 293 20.69 3.39 -9.73
CA ARG A 293 19.69 2.74 -10.59
C ARG A 293 18.28 3.10 -10.15
N ILE A 294 17.36 2.87 -11.06
CA ILE A 294 15.96 3.15 -10.86
C ILE A 294 15.33 1.90 -10.25
N ASP A 295 15.07 1.95 -8.95
CA ASP A 295 14.41 0.89 -8.19
C ASP A 295 12.91 1.17 -7.99
N HIS A 296 12.52 2.43 -7.95
CA HIS A 296 11.14 2.86 -7.79
C HIS A 296 10.77 3.96 -8.79
N VAL A 297 9.47 4.10 -9.03
CA VAL A 297 8.91 5.18 -9.84
C VAL A 297 7.72 5.78 -9.12
N LEU A 298 7.80 7.07 -8.83
CA LEU A 298 6.66 7.84 -8.34
C LEU A 298 5.90 8.40 -9.54
N ILE A 299 4.68 7.90 -9.76
CA ILE A 299 3.75 8.48 -10.71
C ILE A 299 2.98 9.56 -9.98
N TYR A 300 3.14 10.81 -10.37
CA TYR A 300 2.46 11.96 -9.77
C TYR A 300 1.64 12.71 -10.81
N ALA A 301 0.35 12.92 -10.54
CA ALA A 301 -0.55 13.67 -11.40
C ALA A 301 -1.31 14.70 -10.55
N PRO A 302 -0.98 16.01 -10.64
CA PRO A 302 -1.69 17.06 -9.92
C PRO A 302 -3.20 17.10 -10.20
N GLY A 303 -3.62 16.67 -11.39
CA GLY A 303 -5.03 16.55 -11.78
C GLY A 303 -5.76 15.33 -11.23
N GLY A 304 -5.07 14.45 -10.49
CA GLY A 304 -5.63 13.25 -9.88
C GLY A 304 -5.69 12.03 -10.80
N LEU A 305 -5.19 10.90 -10.31
CA LEU A 305 -5.31 9.58 -10.89
C LEU A 305 -6.73 9.05 -10.69
N ASP A 306 -7.52 9.14 -11.75
CA ASP A 306 -8.87 8.61 -11.81
C ASP A 306 -8.89 7.06 -11.68
N PRO A 307 -10.06 6.44 -11.47
CA PRO A 307 -10.18 4.99 -11.31
C PRO A 307 -9.77 4.17 -12.54
N VAL A 308 -9.85 4.73 -13.75
CA VAL A 308 -9.33 4.10 -14.97
C VAL A 308 -7.81 4.09 -14.91
N ALA A 309 -7.20 5.19 -14.49
CA ALA A 309 -5.76 5.35 -14.30
C ALA A 309 -5.24 4.39 -13.22
N GLN A 310 -5.89 4.35 -12.06
CA GLN A 310 -5.56 3.42 -10.98
C GLN A 310 -5.61 1.97 -11.47
N ARG A 311 -6.66 1.56 -12.19
CA ARG A 311 -6.75 0.22 -12.78
C ARG A 311 -5.63 -0.06 -13.78
N ALA A 312 -5.24 0.93 -14.59
CA ALA A 312 -4.17 0.76 -15.56
C ALA A 312 -2.81 0.57 -14.90
N ILE A 313 -2.51 1.39 -13.88
CA ILE A 313 -1.29 1.30 -13.06
C ILE A 313 -1.25 -0.05 -12.33
N THR A 314 -2.33 -0.47 -11.67
CA THR A 314 -2.39 -1.75 -10.96
C THR A 314 -2.25 -2.96 -11.86
N ARG A 315 -2.59 -2.85 -13.16
CA ARG A 315 -2.43 -3.93 -14.14
C ARG A 315 -1.04 -3.95 -14.80
N LEU A 316 -0.23 -2.93 -14.58
CA LEU A 316 1.15 -2.93 -15.04
C LEU A 316 1.92 -4.00 -14.24
N ARG A 317 2.48 -4.98 -14.94
CA ARG A 317 3.25 -6.09 -14.35
C ARG A 317 4.68 -6.15 -14.81
N ARG A 318 5.00 -5.47 -15.91
CA ARG A 318 6.31 -5.56 -16.56
C ARG A 318 6.66 -4.34 -17.38
N THR A 319 7.95 -4.10 -17.49
CA THR A 319 8.59 -3.16 -18.43
C THR A 319 9.93 -3.75 -18.89
N TRP A 320 10.71 -3.01 -19.67
CA TRP A 320 11.95 -3.48 -20.29
C TRP A 320 13.08 -2.47 -20.11
N THR A 321 14.34 -2.94 -20.09
CA THR A 321 15.56 -2.13 -19.87
C THR A 321 16.03 -1.32 -21.10
N LYS A 322 15.91 -1.89 -22.31
CA LYS A 322 16.39 -1.26 -23.56
C LYS A 322 15.38 -1.29 -24.68
N ASP A 323 14.89 -2.48 -25.03
CA ASP A 323 13.89 -2.72 -26.06
C ASP A 323 12.91 -3.80 -25.58
N LYS A 324 11.74 -3.93 -26.22
CA LYS A 324 10.61 -4.80 -25.80
C LYS A 324 10.92 -6.31 -25.66
N HIS A 325 12.16 -6.74 -25.84
CA HIS A 325 12.61 -8.13 -25.83
C HIS A 325 14.01 -8.33 -25.20
N ASP A 326 14.57 -7.35 -24.48
CA ASP A 326 15.94 -7.48 -23.91
C ASP A 326 15.93 -8.15 -22.54
N VAL A 327 15.62 -7.40 -21.48
CA VAL A 327 15.48 -7.91 -20.11
C VAL A 327 14.15 -7.45 -19.54
N GLU A 328 13.37 -8.39 -19.01
CA GLU A 328 12.11 -8.13 -18.33
C GLU A 328 12.38 -7.55 -16.93
N ILE A 329 11.74 -6.43 -16.64
CA ILE A 329 11.70 -5.82 -15.30
C ILE A 329 10.28 -6.03 -14.80
N PHE A 330 10.13 -6.67 -13.64
CA PHE A 330 8.86 -6.80 -12.97
C PHE A 330 8.46 -5.47 -12.35
N VAL A 331 7.18 -5.13 -12.49
CA VAL A 331 6.62 -3.90 -11.95
C VAL A 331 5.52 -4.26 -10.98
N THR A 332 5.65 -3.80 -9.74
CA THR A 332 4.66 -3.98 -8.69
C THR A 332 4.14 -2.62 -8.27
N CYS A 333 2.82 -2.46 -8.27
CA CYS A 333 2.18 -1.27 -7.69
C CYS A 333 2.23 -1.41 -6.17
N ALA A 334 3.08 -0.62 -5.52
CA ALA A 334 3.26 -0.65 -4.06
C ALA A 334 2.08 0.02 -3.34
N GLY A 335 1.49 1.07 -3.93
CA GLY A 335 0.32 1.74 -3.35
C GLY A 335 -0.11 3.01 -4.09
N PHE A 336 -1.27 3.52 -3.70
CA PHE A 336 -1.82 4.81 -4.12
C PHE A 336 -2.01 5.70 -2.89
N GLY A 337 -1.96 7.01 -3.10
CA GLY A 337 -2.24 7.98 -2.05
C GLY A 337 -2.14 9.40 -2.54
N ASP A 338 -2.53 10.33 -1.69
CA ASP A 338 -2.22 11.74 -1.89
C ASP A 338 -0.70 11.96 -1.72
N LEU A 339 -0.15 12.99 -2.35
CA LEU A 339 1.31 13.20 -2.36
C LEU A 339 1.88 13.30 -0.92
N ASP A 340 1.08 13.83 -0.01
CA ASP A 340 1.44 14.02 1.39
C ASP A 340 1.62 12.70 2.18
N LEU A 341 0.94 11.63 1.77
CA LEU A 341 1.17 10.29 2.33
C LEU A 341 2.60 9.83 2.02
N PHE A 342 3.00 9.94 0.75
CA PHE A 342 4.33 9.55 0.31
C PHE A 342 5.42 10.43 0.91
N ARG A 343 5.17 11.74 1.06
CA ARG A 343 6.09 12.66 1.77
C ARG A 343 6.40 12.21 3.20
N ARG A 344 5.41 11.69 3.93
CA ARG A 344 5.59 11.22 5.31
C ARG A 344 6.29 9.87 5.41
N GLN A 345 6.00 8.96 4.47
CA GLN A 345 6.37 7.55 4.57
C GLN A 345 7.63 7.18 3.79
N LEU A 346 7.93 7.85 2.66
CA LEU A 346 9.06 7.48 1.84
C LEU A 346 10.37 8.06 2.38
N THR A 347 11.32 7.15 2.59
CA THR A 347 12.70 7.44 2.93
C THR A 347 13.63 6.64 2.03
N ASP A 348 14.86 7.11 1.86
CA ASP A 348 15.92 6.30 1.26
C ASP A 348 16.48 5.25 2.25
N ALA A 349 17.43 4.44 1.78
CA ALA A 349 18.09 3.39 2.55
C ALA A 349 18.78 3.87 3.84
N ASN A 350 19.08 5.16 3.94
CA ASN A 350 19.67 5.76 5.14
C ASN A 350 18.61 6.38 6.06
N GLY A 351 17.32 6.23 5.76
CA GLY A 351 16.21 6.78 6.52
C GLY A 351 15.97 8.28 6.29
N HIS A 352 16.64 8.90 5.31
CA HIS A 352 16.41 10.32 5.02
C HIS A 352 15.16 10.50 4.15
N PRO A 353 14.40 11.59 4.34
CA PRO A 353 13.28 11.93 3.47
C PRO A 353 13.74 12.14 2.02
N LEU A 354 12.86 11.86 1.06
CA LEU A 354 13.16 12.11 -0.34
C LEU A 354 13.23 13.61 -0.63
N ALA A 355 14.40 14.10 -1.04
CA ALA A 355 14.62 15.52 -1.29
C ALA A 355 13.73 16.10 -2.41
N ILE A 356 13.20 15.26 -3.32
CA ILE A 356 12.27 15.71 -4.38
C ILE A 356 10.85 16.00 -3.87
N ILE A 357 10.50 15.47 -2.69
CA ILE A 357 9.22 15.67 -1.99
C ILE A 357 9.51 15.90 -0.48
N PRO A 358 10.17 17.03 -0.12
CA PRO A 358 10.62 17.28 1.24
C PRO A 358 9.45 17.29 2.24
N ARG A 359 9.73 16.96 3.50
CA ARG A 359 8.74 16.99 4.59
C ARG A 359 8.19 18.39 4.83
N GLU A 360 9.05 19.39 4.70
CA GLU A 360 8.70 20.79 4.88
C GLU A 360 8.87 21.57 3.57
N PRO A 361 7.99 22.54 3.28
CA PRO A 361 8.15 23.43 2.14
C PRO A 361 9.48 24.21 2.20
N THR A 362 10.18 24.35 1.08
CA THR A 362 11.44 25.12 0.99
C THR A 362 11.45 26.06 -0.21
N ARG A 363 12.25 27.12 -0.10
CA ARG A 363 12.53 28.08 -1.18
C ARG A 363 13.72 27.66 -2.03
N HIS A 364 14.62 26.83 -1.48
CA HIS A 364 15.90 26.51 -2.11
C HIS A 364 15.86 25.13 -2.75
N TRP A 365 16.10 25.10 -4.06
CA TRP A 365 16.03 23.89 -4.87
C TRP A 365 17.25 23.77 -5.78
N THR A 366 17.74 22.55 -5.97
CA THR A 366 18.83 22.24 -6.91
C THR A 366 18.43 21.12 -7.84
N SER A 367 18.98 21.09 -9.06
CA SER A 367 18.69 20.00 -10.01
C SER A 367 19.08 18.63 -9.42
N TYR A 368 18.10 17.74 -9.34
CA TYR A 368 18.27 16.31 -9.07
C TYR A 368 18.57 15.54 -10.37
N THR A 369 17.88 15.88 -11.46
CA THR A 369 18.21 15.44 -12.82
C THR A 369 18.46 16.65 -13.72
N PRO A 370 19.25 16.51 -14.80
CA PRO A 370 19.65 17.65 -15.61
C PRO A 370 18.46 18.37 -16.24
N TYR A 371 18.50 19.69 -16.20
CA TYR A 371 17.56 20.55 -16.89
C TYR A 371 17.93 20.65 -18.37
N VAL A 372 16.93 20.39 -19.23
CA VAL A 372 17.02 20.58 -20.67
C VAL A 372 15.97 21.63 -21.06
N PRO A 373 16.36 22.74 -21.70
CA PRO A 373 15.42 23.81 -22.05
C PRO A 373 14.28 23.31 -22.94
N ALA A 374 13.07 23.80 -22.67
CA ALA A 374 11.87 23.44 -23.44
C ALA A 374 11.76 24.25 -24.76
N ARG A 375 12.67 25.20 -24.98
CA ARG A 375 12.78 26.01 -26.21
C ARG A 375 14.24 26.29 -26.56
N PHE A 376 14.47 26.83 -27.75
CA PHE A 376 15.78 27.35 -28.13
C PHE A 376 16.12 28.60 -27.31
N LEU A 377 17.28 28.57 -26.65
CA LEU A 377 17.78 29.71 -25.88
C LEU A 377 18.51 30.69 -26.82
N LYS A 378 18.37 31.99 -26.55
CA LYS A 378 19.02 33.07 -27.31
C LYS A 378 19.82 34.00 -26.37
N PRO A 379 20.90 33.49 -25.74
CA PRO A 379 21.62 34.22 -24.69
C PRO A 379 22.21 35.55 -25.17
N ARG A 380 22.60 35.65 -26.45
CA ARG A 380 23.22 36.87 -27.02
C ARG A 380 22.25 38.06 -27.20
N ASN A 381 20.94 37.81 -27.22
CA ASN A 381 19.94 38.84 -27.53
C ASN A 381 19.21 39.36 -26.28
N GLY A 382 19.60 38.92 -25.08
CA GLY A 382 18.98 39.30 -23.81
C GLY A 382 17.53 38.83 -23.60
N ARG A 383 16.95 38.09 -24.56
CA ARG A 383 15.60 37.49 -24.50
C ARG A 383 15.69 35.99 -24.74
N TYR A 384 14.79 35.23 -24.13
CA TYR A 384 14.81 33.76 -24.19
C TYR A 384 16.10 33.19 -23.58
N THR A 385 16.53 33.79 -22.47
CA THR A 385 17.64 33.30 -21.65
C THR A 385 17.23 32.04 -20.89
N LEU A 386 18.20 31.37 -20.26
CA LEU A 386 17.92 30.25 -19.36
C LEU A 386 16.95 30.66 -18.24
N HIS A 387 17.20 31.84 -17.65
CA HIS A 387 16.35 32.44 -16.63
C HIS A 387 14.91 32.66 -17.13
N ASP A 388 14.75 33.17 -18.36
CA ASP A 388 13.42 33.37 -18.94
C ASP A 388 12.69 32.05 -19.17
N ASP A 389 13.41 30.97 -19.52
CA ASP A 389 12.79 29.66 -19.76
C ASP A 389 12.33 29.03 -18.45
N VAL A 390 13.14 29.12 -17.39
CA VAL A 390 12.78 28.67 -16.05
C VAL A 390 11.56 29.43 -15.52
N ARG A 391 11.56 30.78 -15.55
CA ARG A 391 10.42 31.60 -15.11
C ARG A 391 9.13 31.24 -15.85
N ARG A 392 9.22 31.03 -17.18
CA ARG A 392 8.08 30.57 -17.98
C ARG A 392 7.57 29.21 -17.53
N GLU A 393 8.46 28.23 -17.33
CA GLU A 393 8.08 26.88 -16.92
C GLU A 393 7.44 26.85 -15.52
N LEU A 394 7.91 27.69 -14.59
CA LEU A 394 7.30 27.88 -13.26
C LEU A 394 5.90 28.48 -13.38
N SER A 395 5.76 29.58 -14.13
CA SER A 395 4.49 30.28 -14.34
C SER A 395 3.42 29.37 -14.97
N VAL A 396 3.77 28.58 -16.00
CA VAL A 396 2.84 27.65 -16.66
C VAL A 396 2.34 26.55 -15.71
N ARG A 397 3.10 26.22 -14.66
CA ARG A 397 2.73 25.23 -13.63
C ARG A 397 2.07 25.84 -12.40
N GLY A 398 1.88 27.17 -12.37
CA GLY A 398 1.33 27.89 -11.21
C GLY A 398 2.25 27.86 -9.99
N LEU A 399 3.56 27.68 -10.19
CA LEU A 399 4.54 27.71 -9.10
C LEU A 399 5.01 29.15 -8.83
N PRO A 400 5.46 29.46 -7.60
CA PRO A 400 6.03 30.77 -7.26
C PRO A 400 7.17 31.16 -8.20
N GLU A 401 7.35 32.47 -8.38
CA GLU A 401 8.44 32.99 -9.19
C GLU A 401 9.81 32.66 -8.56
N ALA A 402 10.81 32.40 -9.41
CA ALA A 402 12.19 32.32 -8.98
C ALA A 402 12.79 33.73 -8.81
N VAL A 403 13.16 34.06 -7.57
CA VAL A 403 13.92 35.26 -7.21
C VAL A 403 15.32 35.18 -7.81
N GLU A 404 15.96 34.01 -7.65
CA GLU A 404 17.27 33.73 -8.21
C GLU A 404 17.28 32.43 -9.01
N VAL A 405 17.97 32.46 -10.16
CA VAL A 405 18.21 31.29 -11.02
C VAL A 405 19.68 31.30 -11.40
N HIS A 406 20.43 30.33 -10.87
CA HIS A 406 21.86 30.19 -11.13
C HIS A 406 22.16 28.89 -11.87
N SER A 407 22.99 28.96 -12.91
CA SER A 407 23.57 27.76 -13.49
C SER A 407 24.63 27.20 -12.55
N LEU A 408 24.66 25.88 -12.32
CA LEU A 408 25.72 25.25 -11.53
C LEU A 408 27.11 25.58 -12.09
N LEU A 409 27.24 25.67 -13.42
CA LEU A 409 28.50 26.04 -14.09
C LEU A 409 28.97 27.47 -13.71
N GLU A 410 28.04 28.39 -13.48
CA GLU A 410 28.36 29.77 -13.09
C GLU A 410 28.75 29.87 -11.61
N LEU A 411 28.31 28.91 -10.80
CA LEU A 411 28.60 28.82 -9.37
C LEU A 411 29.88 28.03 -9.06
N GLU A 412 30.52 27.42 -10.06
CA GLU A 412 31.75 26.65 -9.87
C GLU A 412 32.88 27.56 -9.38
N LYS A 413 33.31 27.34 -8.12
CA LYS A 413 34.53 27.90 -7.54
C LYS A 413 35.48 26.73 -7.22
N ASP A 414 36.78 26.95 -7.37
CA ASP A 414 37.85 26.07 -6.88
C ASP A 414 37.95 24.67 -7.53
N GLY A 415 37.53 24.52 -8.79
CA GLY A 415 37.81 23.30 -9.58
C GLY A 415 36.95 22.08 -9.25
N LYS A 416 35.91 22.21 -8.42
CA LYS A 416 34.87 21.19 -8.23
C LYS A 416 33.78 21.36 -9.29
N HIS A 417 33.71 20.42 -10.23
CA HIS A 417 32.71 20.43 -11.30
C HIS A 417 31.48 19.65 -10.87
N GLU A 418 30.54 20.29 -10.17
CA GLU A 418 29.34 19.63 -9.64
C GLU A 418 28.50 18.97 -10.75
N LEU A 419 28.53 19.51 -11.98
CA LEU A 419 27.91 18.89 -13.16
C LEU A 419 28.54 17.55 -13.55
N VAL A 420 29.85 17.41 -13.36
CA VAL A 420 30.62 16.19 -13.64
C VAL A 420 30.40 15.19 -12.51
N ASP A 421 30.46 15.63 -11.26
CA ASP A 421 30.24 14.79 -10.07
C ASP A 421 28.83 14.18 -10.09
N ARG A 422 27.82 14.97 -10.48
CA ARG A 422 26.43 14.49 -10.67
C ARG A 422 26.20 13.76 -11.99
N GLN A 423 27.23 13.58 -12.82
CA GLN A 423 27.19 12.87 -14.11
C GLN A 423 26.12 13.39 -15.09
N PHE A 424 25.76 14.68 -15.04
CA PHE A 424 24.65 15.23 -15.84
C PHE A 424 24.85 15.08 -17.35
N PHE A 425 26.10 15.10 -17.82
CA PHE A 425 26.41 14.89 -19.24
C PHE A 425 26.14 13.46 -19.73
N GLN A 426 26.07 12.46 -18.83
CA GLN A 426 25.78 11.06 -19.18
C GLN A 426 24.29 10.79 -19.41
N PHE A 427 23.40 11.71 -19.01
CA PHE A 427 21.97 11.51 -19.14
C PHE A 427 21.52 11.43 -20.60
N VAL A 428 20.62 10.48 -20.86
CA VAL A 428 19.95 10.34 -22.15
C VAL A 428 18.90 11.44 -22.27
N ARG A 429 19.12 12.35 -23.23
CA ARG A 429 18.29 13.55 -23.45
C ARG A 429 17.27 13.40 -24.57
N CYS A 430 17.41 12.35 -25.38
CA CYS A 430 16.55 12.12 -26.54
C CYS A 430 15.54 11.02 -26.25
N ARG A 431 14.27 11.31 -26.55
CA ARG A 431 13.21 10.31 -26.60
C ARG A 431 13.41 9.37 -27.80
N GLN A 432 12.55 8.37 -27.95
CA GLN A 432 12.56 7.50 -29.14
C GLN A 432 12.50 8.30 -30.45
N LYS A 433 13.08 7.76 -31.54
CA LYS A 433 13.27 8.46 -32.84
C LYS A 433 12.00 9.11 -33.43
N ARG A 434 10.80 8.62 -33.10
CA ARG A 434 9.50 9.11 -33.59
C ARG A 434 8.78 10.05 -32.61
N LYS A 435 9.45 10.49 -31.55
CA LYS A 435 8.91 11.34 -30.49
C LYS A 435 9.53 12.74 -30.58
N PRO A 436 8.86 13.78 -30.03
CA PRO A 436 9.43 15.12 -29.95
C PRO A 436 10.82 15.07 -29.33
N GLN A 437 11.79 15.69 -30.01
CA GLN A 437 13.19 15.78 -29.57
C GLN A 437 13.40 17.10 -28.81
N PRO A 438 14.45 17.20 -27.97
CA PRO A 438 14.76 18.47 -27.33
C PRO A 438 15.05 19.53 -28.40
N PRO A 439 14.56 20.77 -28.25
CA PRO A 439 14.85 21.84 -29.20
C PRO A 439 16.35 22.07 -29.37
N GLN A 440 17.09 22.05 -28.27
CA GLN A 440 18.54 22.13 -28.27
C GLN A 440 19.14 21.06 -27.34
N PRO A 441 20.29 20.46 -27.70
CA PRO A 441 20.93 19.42 -26.89
C PRO A 441 21.68 19.99 -25.67
N ALA A 442 21.31 21.17 -25.18
CA ALA A 442 21.96 21.81 -24.04
C ALA A 442 21.56 21.16 -22.71
N VAL A 443 22.48 21.13 -21.75
CA VAL A 443 22.30 20.56 -20.42
C VAL A 443 22.71 21.59 -19.40
N PHE A 444 21.87 21.77 -18.39
CA PHE A 444 22.15 22.64 -17.26
C PHE A 444 21.87 21.91 -15.96
N GLY A 445 22.68 22.19 -14.95
CA GLY A 445 22.27 22.06 -13.56
C GLY A 445 21.88 23.44 -13.08
N ILE A 446 20.81 23.54 -12.32
CA ILE A 446 20.23 24.82 -11.90
C ILE A 446 20.01 24.80 -10.39
N ARG A 447 20.36 25.90 -9.73
CA ARG A 447 19.87 26.23 -8.38
C ARG A 447 18.83 27.34 -8.48
N LEU A 448 17.75 27.17 -7.74
CA LEU A 448 16.60 28.05 -7.70
C LEU A 448 16.38 28.53 -6.27
N GLU A 449 16.12 29.83 -6.14
CA GLU A 449 15.48 30.39 -4.96
C GLU A 449 14.09 30.90 -5.36
N LEU A 450 13.05 30.36 -4.74
CA LEU A 450 11.66 30.75 -4.99
C LEU A 450 11.20 31.84 -4.02
N ALA A 451 10.30 32.70 -4.48
CA ALA A 451 9.73 33.78 -3.66
C ALA A 451 8.97 33.24 -2.43
N GLU A 452 8.33 32.07 -2.58
CA GLU A 452 7.56 31.40 -1.53
C GLU A 452 8.00 29.94 -1.40
N PRO A 453 7.98 29.38 -0.18
CA PRO A 453 8.37 27.99 0.02
C PRO A 453 7.31 27.05 -0.58
N VAL A 454 7.76 26.02 -1.28
CA VAL A 454 6.88 24.99 -1.86
C VAL A 454 7.29 23.60 -1.40
N ALA A 455 6.34 22.68 -1.34
CA ALA A 455 6.56 21.32 -0.85
C ALA A 455 6.97 20.31 -1.94
N GLY A 456 7.16 20.79 -3.18
CA GLY A 456 7.46 19.97 -4.36
C GLY A 456 6.34 18.98 -4.75
N PRO A 457 6.60 18.09 -5.72
CA PRO A 457 7.82 18.01 -6.53
C PRO A 457 7.88 19.11 -7.61
N ILE A 458 9.09 19.56 -7.94
CA ILE A 458 9.34 20.54 -9.01
C ILE A 458 10.02 19.84 -10.18
N ALA A 459 9.36 19.83 -11.34
CA ALA A 459 9.90 19.27 -12.58
C ALA A 459 9.68 20.22 -13.76
N LEU A 460 10.77 20.75 -14.33
CA LEU A 460 10.75 21.82 -15.33
C LEU A 460 11.47 21.42 -16.62
N GLY A 461 11.07 22.03 -17.74
CA GLY A 461 11.78 21.90 -19.01
C GLY A 461 11.37 20.69 -19.84
N TYR A 462 12.18 20.38 -20.85
CA TYR A 462 11.92 19.30 -21.79
C TYR A 462 11.95 17.93 -21.08
N ALA A 463 10.95 17.10 -21.40
CA ALA A 463 10.76 15.76 -20.86
C ALA A 463 10.66 15.70 -19.32
N SER A 464 10.17 16.76 -18.68
CA SER A 464 9.92 16.79 -17.23
C SER A 464 9.00 15.67 -16.74
N HIS A 465 8.01 15.29 -17.55
CA HIS A 465 7.11 14.16 -17.30
C HIS A 465 7.80 12.78 -17.34
N PHE A 466 9.05 12.71 -17.81
CA PHE A 466 9.83 11.48 -17.95
C PHE A 466 11.14 11.55 -17.14
N GLY A 467 11.19 12.40 -16.12
CA GLY A 467 12.26 12.41 -15.13
C GLY A 467 13.46 13.31 -15.41
N LEU A 468 13.43 14.17 -16.44
CA LEU A 468 14.43 15.25 -16.60
C LEU A 468 13.99 16.54 -15.89
N GLY A 469 14.96 17.40 -15.56
CA GLY A 469 14.70 18.68 -14.89
C GLY A 469 13.93 18.55 -13.59
N LEU A 470 14.10 17.43 -12.87
CA LEU A 470 13.57 17.23 -11.53
C LEU A 470 14.48 17.95 -10.54
N PHE A 471 13.91 18.62 -9.54
CA PHE A 471 14.64 19.34 -8.52
C PHE A 471 14.51 18.67 -7.15
N ALA A 472 15.57 18.76 -6.36
CA ALA A 472 15.64 18.34 -4.97
C ALA A 472 15.75 19.58 -4.07
N ALA A 473 15.08 19.53 -2.93
CA ALA A 473 15.25 20.48 -1.85
C ALA A 473 16.72 20.51 -1.43
N MET A 474 17.22 21.72 -1.19
CA MET A 474 18.50 21.91 -0.52
C MET A 474 18.22 21.98 0.98
N ASP A 475 18.96 21.21 1.76
CA ASP A 475 18.97 21.39 3.21
C ASP A 475 19.43 22.82 3.50
N SER A 476 18.72 23.51 4.40
CA SER A 476 19.16 24.78 4.95
C SER A 476 20.55 24.57 5.54
N ALA A 477 21.57 25.20 4.95
CA ALA A 477 22.93 25.17 5.47
C ALA A 477 23.02 25.76 6.88
#